data_AF-T1I242-F1
#
_entry.id   AF-T1I242-F1
#
_cell.length_a   1.000
_cell.length_b   1.000
_cell.length_c   1.000
_cell.angle_alpha   90.00
_cell.angle_beta   90.00
_cell.angle_gamma   90.00
#
_symmetry.space_group_name_H-M   'P 1'
#
loop_
_entity.id
_entity.type
_entity.pdbx_description
1 polymer ?
#
loop_
_entity_poly.entity_id
_entity_poly.type
_entity_poly.pdbx_seq_one_letter_code
_entity_poly.pdbx_strand_id
1 'polypeptide(L)'
;MDNLYTALNSIKVLRCSVGQVFSCLANGLRADHGEEGKDAKFLSEVDELLSSVTHHLRDVEQAVGNLVQPTGPFTLGNTSFLSQECTLERQALYSQLVLSYKWTDKIHEYSQQAAALLSQNSLKRSYTNSGSAKRRRTQTS
;
A
#
# COMPACT_ATOMS: atom_id res chain seq x y z
N MET A 1 2.41 0.33 -32.60
CA MET A 1 1.62 0.87 -31.47
C MET A 1 1.05 -0.24 -30.61
N ASP A 2 0.70 -1.40 -31.17
CA ASP A 2 0.14 -2.53 -30.41
C ASP A 2 1.07 -3.02 -29.28
N ASN A 3 2.37 -3.17 -29.53
CA ASN A 3 3.33 -3.54 -28.47
C ASN A 3 3.36 -2.52 -27.32
N LEU A 4 3.19 -1.23 -27.61
CA LEU A 4 3.12 -0.18 -26.59
C LEU A 4 1.84 -0.30 -25.77
N TYR A 5 0.69 -0.53 -26.41
CA TYR A 5 -0.56 -0.76 -25.70
C TYR A 5 -0.51 -2.03 -24.85
N THR A 6 0.12 -3.10 -25.36
CA THR A 6 0.37 -4.32 -24.60
C THR A 6 1.25 -4.07 -23.37
N ALA A 7 2.34 -3.31 -23.52
CA ALA A 7 3.21 -2.94 -22.39
C ALA A 7 2.51 -2.03 -21.37
N LEU A 8 1.71 -1.07 -21.82
CA LEU A 8 0.92 -0.22 -20.92
C LEU A 8 -0.16 -1.03 -20.17
N ASN A 9 -0.78 -2.00 -20.84
CA ASN A 9 -1.77 -2.87 -20.25
C ASN A 9 -1.14 -3.84 -19.23
N SER A 10 0.01 -4.45 -19.53
CA SER A 10 0.71 -5.33 -18.59
C SER A 10 1.13 -4.57 -17.33
N ILE A 11 1.59 -3.32 -17.46
CA ILE A 11 1.87 -2.44 -16.32
C ILE A 11 0.61 -2.18 -15.48
N LYS A 12 -0.53 -1.94 -16.12
CA LYS A 12 -1.81 -1.75 -15.41
C LYS A 12 -2.18 -2.99 -14.60
N VAL A 13 -2.07 -4.18 -15.20
CA VAL A 13 -2.39 -5.46 -14.54
C VAL A 13 -1.47 -5.70 -13.34
N LEU A 14 -0.15 -5.47 -13.49
CA LEU A 14 0.81 -5.58 -12.39
C LEU A 14 0.43 -4.67 -11.21
N ARG A 15 0.07 -3.40 -11.47
CA ARG A 15 -0.37 -2.47 -10.41
C ARG A 15 -1.63 -2.96 -9.70
N CYS A 16 -2.60 -3.50 -10.43
CA CYS A 16 -3.81 -4.06 -9.84
C CYS A 16 -3.48 -5.26 -8.95
N SER A 17 -2.62 -6.18 -9.40
CA SER A 17 -2.18 -7.36 -8.65
C SER A 17 -1.46 -6.98 -7.34
N VAL A 18 -0.56 -5.98 -7.39
CA VAL A 18 0.07 -5.42 -6.18
C VAL A 18 -0.96 -4.77 -5.25
N GLY A 19 -1.95 -4.06 -5.81
CA GLY A 19 -3.05 -3.48 -5.04
C GLY A 19 -3.91 -4.54 -4.33
N GLN A 20 -4.11 -5.72 -4.95
CA GLN A 20 -4.80 -6.85 -4.33
C GLN A 20 -4.02 -7.42 -3.15
N VAL A 21 -2.69 -7.55 -3.24
CA VAL A 21 -1.84 -7.95 -2.11
C VAL A 21 -2.03 -6.98 -0.94
N PHE A 22 -1.91 -5.67 -1.17
CA PHE A 22 -2.09 -4.68 -0.11
C PHE A 22 -3.50 -4.68 0.47
N SER A 23 -4.52 -4.89 -0.37
CA SER A 23 -5.91 -5.00 0.10
C SER A 23 -6.12 -6.25 0.95
N CYS A 24 -5.54 -7.39 0.56
CA CYS A 24 -5.57 -8.63 1.35
C CYS A 24 -4.88 -8.44 2.71
N LEU A 25 -3.67 -7.87 2.71
CA LEU A 25 -2.92 -7.58 3.95
C LEU A 25 -3.64 -6.58 4.86
N ALA A 26 -4.24 -5.53 4.29
CA ALA A 26 -4.98 -4.51 5.05
C ALA A 26 -6.24 -5.08 5.71
N ASN A 27 -6.91 -6.02 5.05
CA ASN A 27 -8.07 -6.71 5.61
C ASN A 27 -7.67 -7.79 6.63
N GLY A 28 -6.46 -8.34 6.52
CA GLY A 28 -5.93 -9.36 7.42
C GLY A 28 -6.75 -10.66 7.42
N LEU A 29 -6.65 -11.40 8.53
CA LEU A 29 -7.43 -12.61 8.75
C LEU A 29 -8.93 -12.29 8.80
N ARG A 30 -9.65 -12.79 7.80
CA ARG A 30 -11.09 -12.58 7.64
C ARG A 30 -11.88 -13.81 8.11
N ALA A 31 -13.16 -13.61 8.43
CA ALA A 31 -14.05 -14.68 8.91
C ALA A 31 -14.26 -15.83 7.90
N ASP A 32 -14.01 -15.59 6.61
CA ASP A 32 -14.06 -16.59 5.54
C ASP A 32 -12.95 -17.64 5.61
N HIS A 33 -11.87 -17.38 6.35
CA HIS A 33 -10.79 -18.34 6.58
C HIS A 33 -11.19 -19.50 7.50
N GLY A 34 -12.32 -19.36 8.22
CA GLY A 34 -12.79 -20.31 9.23
C GLY A 34 -11.99 -20.23 10.54
N GLU A 35 -12.26 -21.14 11.48
CA GLU A 35 -11.53 -21.18 12.75
C GLU A 35 -10.29 -22.08 12.71
N GLU A 36 -10.36 -23.17 11.93
CA GLU A 36 -9.30 -24.17 11.86
C GLU A 36 -8.38 -23.91 10.65
N GLY A 37 -7.07 -23.78 10.93
CA GLY A 37 -6.05 -23.53 9.92
C GLY A 37 -6.13 -22.14 9.25
N LYS A 38 -6.82 -21.18 9.87
CA LYS A 38 -7.06 -19.84 9.30
C LYS A 38 -5.78 -19.09 8.93
N ASP A 39 -4.76 -19.18 9.77
CA ASP A 39 -3.46 -18.56 9.51
C ASP A 39 -2.78 -19.19 8.28
N ALA A 40 -2.85 -20.52 8.15
CA ALA A 40 -2.26 -21.24 7.01
C ALA A 40 -3.00 -20.89 5.70
N LYS A 41 -4.33 -20.78 5.74
CA LYS A 41 -5.15 -20.36 4.58
C LYS A 41 -4.84 -18.92 4.17
N PHE A 42 -4.72 -18.02 5.15
CA PHE A 42 -4.40 -16.62 4.88
C PHE A 42 -3.00 -16.48 4.27
N LEU A 43 -2.02 -17.20 4.83
CA LEU A 43 -0.67 -17.24 4.27
C LEU A 43 -0.66 -17.84 2.86
N SER A 44 -1.47 -18.87 2.60
CA SER A 44 -1.64 -19.45 1.26
C SER A 44 -2.22 -18.44 0.27
N GLU A 45 -3.26 -17.68 0.66
CA GLU A 45 -3.85 -16.64 -0.18
C GLU A 45 -2.81 -15.54 -0.51
N VAL A 46 -2.04 -15.10 0.49
CA VAL A 46 -0.99 -14.10 0.30
C VAL A 46 0.11 -14.65 -0.63
N ASP A 47 0.51 -15.90 -0.47
CA ASP A 47 1.52 -16.55 -1.31
C ASP A 47 1.07 -16.68 -2.78
N GLU A 48 -0.20 -17.03 -3.02
CA GLU A 48 -0.81 -17.04 -4.35
C GLU A 48 -0.82 -15.64 -5.00
N LEU A 49 -1.17 -14.61 -4.23
CA LEU A 49 -1.16 -13.23 -4.71
C LEU A 49 0.27 -12.75 -5.04
N LEU A 50 1.27 -13.08 -4.22
CA LEU A 50 2.67 -12.76 -4.48
C LEU A 50 3.24 -13.51 -5.69
N SER A 51 2.84 -14.77 -5.87
CA SER A 51 3.15 -15.56 -7.06
C SER A 51 2.57 -14.92 -8.32
N SER A 52 1.32 -14.41 -8.24
CA SER A 52 0.68 -13.66 -9.33
C SER A 52 1.42 -12.36 -9.66
N VAL A 53 1.85 -11.59 -8.65
CA VAL A 53 2.68 -10.38 -8.86
C VAL A 53 3.97 -10.72 -9.60
N THR A 54 4.63 -11.81 -9.20
CA THR A 54 5.88 -12.27 -9.83
C THR A 54 5.67 -12.64 -11.31
N HIS A 55 4.54 -13.28 -11.64
CA HIS A 55 4.17 -13.58 -13.01
C HIS A 55 3.92 -12.31 -13.83
N HIS A 56 3.08 -11.40 -13.33
CA HIS A 56 2.79 -10.14 -14.01
C HIS A 56 4.02 -9.25 -14.19
N LEU A 57 5.00 -9.32 -13.27
CA LEU A 57 6.27 -8.61 -13.41
C LEU A 57 7.05 -9.15 -14.63
N ARG A 58 7.10 -10.47 -14.81
CA ARG A 58 7.72 -11.10 -15.98
C ARG A 58 7.02 -10.72 -17.28
N ASP A 59 5.69 -10.66 -17.27
CA ASP A 59 4.92 -10.21 -18.45
C ASP A 59 5.23 -8.76 -18.81
N VAL A 60 5.44 -7.89 -17.81
CA VAL A 60 5.90 -6.51 -18.04
C VAL A 60 7.29 -6.49 -18.64
N GLU A 61 8.24 -7.25 -18.07
CA GLU A 61 9.62 -7.34 -18.59
C GLU A 61 9.63 -7.79 -20.05
N GLN A 62 8.86 -8.83 -20.38
CA GLN A 62 8.73 -9.33 -21.74
C GLN A 62 8.08 -8.29 -22.68
N ALA A 63 6.97 -7.67 -22.26
CA ALA A 63 6.27 -6.69 -23.08
C ALA A 63 7.12 -5.44 -23.34
N VAL A 64 7.88 -4.99 -22.35
CA VAL A 64 8.83 -3.86 -22.47
C VAL A 64 10.01 -4.25 -23.36
N GLY A 65 10.55 -5.46 -23.24
CA GLY A 65 11.63 -5.96 -24.10
C GLY A 65 11.27 -6.00 -25.59
N ASN A 66 9.98 -6.12 -25.91
CA ASN A 66 9.46 -6.09 -27.29
C ASN A 66 9.20 -4.67 -27.83
N LEU A 67 9.46 -3.63 -27.03
CA LEU A 67 9.33 -2.25 -27.48
C LEU A 67 10.53 -1.86 -28.36
N VAL A 68 10.23 -1.37 -29.56
CA VAL A 68 11.25 -0.77 -30.42
C VAL A 68 11.41 0.69 -30.02
N GLN A 69 12.66 1.11 -29.80
CA GLN A 69 12.97 2.51 -29.54
C GLN A 69 12.57 3.34 -30.77
N PRO A 70 11.69 4.35 -30.64
CA PRO A 70 11.26 5.15 -31.79
C PRO A 70 12.46 5.82 -32.45
N THR A 71 12.63 5.64 -33.76
CA THR A 71 13.77 6.18 -34.54
C THR A 71 13.64 7.68 -34.85
N GLY A 72 12.88 8.43 -34.05
CA GLY A 72 12.64 9.85 -34.23
C GLY A 72 11.80 10.43 -33.10
N PRO A 73 11.42 11.71 -33.18
CA PRO A 73 10.59 12.36 -32.17
C PRO A 73 9.30 11.55 -31.94
N PHE A 74 9.14 11.06 -30.71
CA PHE A 74 7.95 10.29 -30.35
C PHE A 74 6.76 11.25 -30.27
N THR A 75 5.87 11.19 -31.27
CA THR A 75 4.70 12.07 -31.31
C THR A 75 3.71 11.63 -30.23
N LEU A 76 3.65 12.39 -29.14
CA LEU A 76 2.75 12.16 -28.01
C LEU A 76 1.31 12.64 -28.29
N GLY A 77 1.03 13.08 -29.52
CA GLY A 77 -0.28 13.60 -29.91
C GLY A 77 -0.75 14.71 -28.96
N ASN A 78 -2.01 14.66 -28.53
CA ASN A 78 -2.53 15.68 -27.61
C ASN A 78 -1.85 15.65 -26.22
N THR A 79 -1.15 14.57 -25.86
CA THR A 79 -0.47 14.46 -24.56
C THR A 79 0.86 15.21 -24.50
N SER A 80 1.46 15.62 -25.63
CA SER A 80 2.63 16.53 -25.61
C SER A 80 2.28 17.94 -25.11
N PHE A 81 1.00 18.32 -25.16
CA PHE A 81 0.52 19.63 -24.72
C PHE A 81 0.08 19.64 -23.25
N LEU A 82 0.18 18.52 -22.53
CA LEU A 82 -0.16 18.46 -21.10
C LEU A 82 0.71 19.39 -20.24
N SER A 83 1.97 19.62 -20.64
CA SER A 83 2.86 20.60 -19.99
C SER A 83 2.53 22.05 -20.35
N GLN A 84 1.68 22.28 -21.35
CA GLN A 84 1.24 23.58 -21.84
C GLN A 84 -0.21 23.90 -21.40
N GLU A 85 -0.88 22.95 -20.74
CA GLU A 85 -2.25 23.11 -20.23
C GLU A 85 -2.25 23.87 -18.90
N CYS A 86 -2.60 25.17 -18.97
CA CYS A 86 -2.72 26.06 -17.81
C CYS A 86 -4.08 25.98 -17.10
N THR A 87 -5.01 25.11 -17.54
CA THR A 87 -6.36 25.04 -16.95
C THR A 87 -6.52 23.88 -15.96
N LEU A 88 -6.59 24.25 -14.67
CA LEU A 88 -6.67 23.37 -13.50
C LEU A 88 -7.88 22.40 -13.51
N GLU A 89 -8.95 22.71 -14.23
CA GLU A 89 -10.17 21.87 -14.26
C GLU A 89 -9.99 20.53 -15.01
N ARG A 90 -8.97 20.38 -15.86
CA ARG A 90 -8.63 19.09 -16.50
C ARG A 90 -7.60 18.26 -15.71
N GLN A 91 -7.13 18.77 -14.58
CA GLN A 91 -6.01 18.22 -13.78
C GLN A 91 -6.47 17.28 -12.66
N ALA A 92 -7.37 16.33 -12.94
CA ALA A 92 -7.90 15.37 -11.96
C ALA A 92 -6.81 14.58 -11.19
N LEU A 93 -5.58 14.52 -11.70
CA LEU A 93 -4.42 13.87 -11.08
C LEU A 93 -3.53 14.82 -10.25
N TYR A 94 -3.70 16.14 -10.38
CA TYR A 94 -2.85 17.12 -9.70
C TYR A 94 -3.02 17.06 -8.18
N SER A 95 -4.26 16.90 -7.71
CA SER A 95 -4.55 16.76 -6.27
C SER A 95 -3.85 15.53 -5.67
N GLN A 96 -3.85 14.40 -6.38
CA GLN A 96 -3.18 13.17 -5.97
C GLN A 96 -1.65 13.33 -5.96
N LEU A 97 -1.09 14.02 -6.96
CA LEU A 97 0.34 14.25 -7.06
C LEU A 97 0.86 15.19 -5.95
N VAL A 98 0.10 16.24 -5.63
CA VAL A 98 0.39 17.16 -4.51
C VAL A 98 0.29 16.44 -3.16
N LEU A 99 -0.69 15.53 -3.01
CA LEU A 99 -0.82 14.69 -1.81
C LEU A 99 0.41 13.80 -1.61
N SER A 100 0.85 13.10 -2.66
CA SER A 100 2.05 12.26 -2.63
C SER A 100 3.31 13.06 -2.30
N TYR A 101 3.46 14.25 -2.87
CA TYR A 101 4.59 15.15 -2.56
C TYR A 101 4.59 15.59 -1.09
N LYS A 102 3.45 16.06 -0.55
CA LYS A 102 3.32 16.47 0.85
C LYS A 102 3.61 15.33 1.83
N TRP A 103 3.20 14.11 1.50
CA TRP A 103 3.48 12.93 2.32
C TRP A 103 4.96 12.58 2.35
N THR A 104 5.64 12.75 1.21
CA THR A 104 7.08 12.48 1.07
C THR A 104 7.94 13.50 1.81
N ASP A 105 7.58 14.79 1.72
CA ASP A 105 8.29 15.88 2.41
C ASP A 105 8.20 15.76 3.94
N LYS A 106 7.03 15.37 4.46
CA LYS A 106 6.78 15.23 5.91
C LYS A 106 7.03 13.84 6.47
N ILE A 107 7.60 12.91 5.69
CA ILE A 107 7.74 11.52 6.10
C ILE A 107 8.58 11.36 7.38
N HIS A 108 9.64 12.16 7.52
CA HIS A 108 10.47 12.17 8.72
C HIS A 108 9.72 12.73 9.94
N GLU A 109 8.91 13.78 9.74
CA GLU A 109 8.09 14.40 10.80
C GLU A 109 7.02 13.43 11.32
N TYR A 110 6.29 12.76 10.42
CA TYR A 110 5.30 11.75 10.80
C TYR A 110 5.92 10.50 11.43
N SER A 111 7.07 10.06 10.91
CA SER A 111 7.83 8.94 11.50
C SER A 111 8.31 9.26 12.91
N GLN A 112 8.72 10.50 13.16
CA GLN A 112 9.13 10.95 14.49
C GLN A 112 7.94 11.02 15.47
N GLN A 113 6.76 11.48 15.03
CA GLN A 113 5.54 11.45 15.85
C GLN A 113 5.11 10.02 16.18
N ALA A 114 5.16 9.10 15.20
CA ALA A 114 4.87 7.69 15.41
C ALA A 114 5.86 7.05 16.40
N ALA A 115 7.16 7.35 16.28
CA ALA A 115 8.18 6.90 17.21
C ALA A 115 7.94 7.43 18.64
N ALA A 116 7.48 8.67 18.80
CA ALA A 116 7.13 9.24 20.10
C ALA A 116 5.92 8.53 20.73
N LEU A 117 4.88 8.22 19.95
CA LEU A 117 3.70 7.48 20.43
C LEU A 117 4.04 6.03 20.81
N LEU A 118 4.86 5.36 20.00
CA LEU A 118 5.30 3.98 20.25
C LEU A 118 6.23 3.90 21.47
N SER A 119 7.10 4.88 21.67
CA SER A 119 8.00 4.93 22.84
C SER A 119 7.28 5.30 24.14
N GLN A 120 6.15 6.02 24.08
CA GLN A 120 5.28 6.25 25.24
C GLN A 120 4.53 4.99 25.67
N ASN A 121 4.33 4.01 24.78
CA ASN A 121 3.79 2.71 25.15
C ASN A 121 4.91 1.84 25.75
N SER A 122 5.33 2.18 26.96
CA SER A 122 5.93 1.20 27.85
C SER A 122 4.85 0.17 28.12
N LEU A 123 4.77 -0.88 27.30
CA LEU A 123 4.04 -2.11 27.63
C LEU A 123 4.58 -2.58 28.98
N LYS A 124 3.99 -2.08 30.07
CA LYS A 124 4.19 -2.60 31.40
C LYS A 124 3.64 -4.01 31.35
N ARG A 125 4.54 -4.94 31.04
CA ARG A 125 4.33 -6.38 31.12
C ARG A 125 3.59 -6.61 32.43
N SER A 126 2.30 -6.90 32.31
CA SER A 126 1.41 -7.07 33.46
C SER A 126 1.69 -8.44 34.07
N TYR A 127 2.84 -8.58 34.71
CA TYR A 127 3.20 -9.71 35.54
C TYR A 127 3.97 -9.17 36.72
N THR A 128 3.22 -8.80 37.76
CA THR A 128 3.57 -8.86 39.19
C THR A 128 2.61 -7.94 39.92
N ASN A 129 1.46 -8.48 40.35
CA ASN A 129 1.11 -8.59 41.77
C ASN A 129 -0.40 -8.88 41.89
N SER A 130 -0.74 -10.16 41.81
CA SER A 130 -1.99 -10.69 42.31
C SER A 130 -2.00 -10.51 43.83
N GLY A 131 -2.81 -9.60 44.38
CA GLY A 131 -2.78 -9.37 45.83
C GLY A 131 -3.77 -8.33 46.33
N SER A 132 -5.04 -8.71 46.38
CA SER A 132 -6.17 -7.99 46.98
C SER A 132 -5.85 -7.28 48.32
N ALA A 133 -5.98 -5.95 48.35
CA ALA A 133 -6.14 -5.17 49.59
C ALA A 133 -7.59 -4.68 49.74
N LYS A 134 -8.53 -5.62 49.83
CA LYS A 134 -9.92 -5.35 50.19
C LYS A 134 -10.04 -5.14 51.70
N ARG A 135 -10.19 -3.88 52.14
CA ARG A 135 -11.11 -3.38 53.21
C ARG A 135 -10.59 -2.08 53.81
N ARG A 136 -11.07 -0.96 53.25
CA ARG A 136 -11.02 0.36 53.88
C ARG A 136 -11.94 0.33 55.11
N ARG A 137 -11.37 0.57 56.28
CA ARG A 137 -12.04 0.70 57.59
C ARG A 137 -12.31 2.19 57.89
N THR A 138 -13.35 2.44 58.69
CA THR A 138 -13.71 3.65 59.49
C THR A 138 -14.27 4.89 58.76
N GLN A 139 -15.22 5.69 59.30
CA GLN A 139 -15.76 5.92 60.67
C GLN A 139 -17.15 6.63 60.56
N THR A 140 -18.22 6.17 61.22
CA THR A 140 -18.90 6.62 62.49
C THR A 140 -19.72 7.92 62.45
N SER A 141 -20.90 7.85 63.08
CA SER A 141 -21.88 8.90 63.39
C SER A 141 -21.40 9.97 64.35
#